data_AF-A0A5C6D6E2-F1
#
_entry.id   AF-A0A5C6D6E2-F1
#
_cell.length_a   1.000
_cell.length_b   1.000
_cell.length_c   1.000
_cell.angle_alpha   90.00
_cell.angle_beta   90.00
_cell.angle_gamma   90.00
#
_symmetry.space_group_name_H-M   'P 1'
#
loop_
_entity.id
_entity.type
_entity.pdbx_description
1 polymer ?
#
loop_
_entity_poly.entity_id
_entity_poly.type
_entity_poly.pdbx_seq_one_letter_code
_entity_poly.pdbx_strand_id
1 'polypeptide(L)'
;MHFAHLTATGHGDGNLATWSHFVGAIAGRPTPSQIRNPLGEPIASNTNDFDCAVAKVNLDCELVHLDENWGRLKAMKAKYGVRVKITDPGLLGPVLIASEHETISIDSMIEEFDLERLDDYMARSRAHRLQPGKMAP
;
A
#
# COMPACT_ATOMS: atom_id res chain seq x y z
N MET A 1 4.88 -15.53 3.19
CA MET A 1 3.72 -15.11 2.35
C MET A 1 2.38 -15.50 2.96
N HIS A 2 1.61 -14.51 3.43
CA HIS A 2 0.18 -14.67 3.71
C HIS A 2 -0.65 -14.05 2.59
N PHE A 3 -1.60 -14.82 2.03
CA PHE A 3 -2.55 -14.31 1.04
C PHE A 3 -3.98 -14.42 1.56
N ALA A 4 -4.79 -13.39 1.33
CA ALA A 4 -6.22 -13.44 1.55
C ALA A 4 -6.99 -13.55 0.23
N HIS A 5 -8.13 -14.22 0.30
CA HIS A 5 -9.17 -14.14 -0.72
C HIS A 5 -10.17 -13.08 -0.26
N LEU A 6 -10.33 -12.02 -1.06
CA LEU A 6 -11.24 -10.92 -0.75
C LEU A 6 -12.37 -10.87 -1.78
N THR A 7 -13.56 -10.49 -1.31
CA THR A 7 -14.80 -10.41 -2.10
C THR A 7 -15.60 -9.18 -1.68
N ALA A 8 -16.11 -8.41 -2.64
CA ALA A 8 -16.85 -7.16 -2.40
C ALA A 8 -18.31 -7.20 -2.88
N THR A 9 -19.28 -6.86 -2.01
CA THR A 9 -20.73 -6.68 -2.31
C THR A 9 -21.43 -5.59 -1.43
N GLY A 10 -21.67 -4.34 -1.94
CA GLY A 10 -22.32 -3.18 -1.25
C GLY A 10 -21.69 -2.60 0.05
N HIS A 11 -21.77 -1.30 0.44
CA HIS A 11 -22.07 -0.01 -0.23
C HIS A 11 -21.32 1.14 0.52
N GLY A 12 -20.42 1.93 -0.11
CA GLY A 12 -19.76 3.10 0.51
C GLY A 12 -18.56 3.73 -0.23
N ASP A 13 -18.34 5.05 -0.08
CA ASP A 13 -17.50 5.89 -0.96
C ASP A 13 -16.08 6.20 -0.45
N GLY A 14 -15.13 6.40 -1.39
CA GLY A 14 -13.88 7.10 -1.14
C GLY A 14 -12.70 6.69 -2.05
N ASN A 15 -12.14 7.63 -2.81
CA ASN A 15 -10.81 7.44 -3.42
C ASN A 15 -9.74 7.80 -2.37
N LEU A 16 -9.52 6.88 -1.45
CA LEU A 16 -8.61 7.02 -0.31
C LEU A 16 -7.31 6.25 -0.59
N ALA A 17 -6.16 6.84 -0.25
CA ALA A 17 -5.01 6.04 0.11
C ALA A 17 -5.36 5.39 1.46
N THR A 18 -5.58 4.08 1.47
CA THR A 18 -6.20 3.37 2.60
C THR A 18 -5.17 2.86 3.62
N TRP A 19 -3.88 2.92 3.29
CA TRP A 19 -2.76 2.36 4.08
C TRP A 19 -2.96 0.90 4.49
N SER A 20 -3.84 0.21 3.76
CA SER A 20 -4.35 -1.12 4.02
C SER A 20 -5.08 -1.61 2.78
N HIS A 21 -5.25 -2.93 2.62
CA HIS A 21 -6.11 -3.47 1.57
C HIS A 21 -7.57 -3.09 1.83
N PHE A 22 -8.25 -2.56 0.81
CA PHE A 22 -9.65 -2.13 0.92
C PHE A 22 -10.57 -2.94 0.03
N VAL A 23 -11.73 -3.30 0.58
CA VAL A 23 -12.78 -4.06 -0.11
C VAL A 23 -13.99 -3.14 -0.24
N GLY A 24 -13.95 -2.30 -1.27
CA GLY A 24 -15.00 -1.35 -1.61
C GLY A 24 -16.09 -2.07 -2.38
N ALA A 25 -17.33 -1.90 -1.98
CA ALA A 25 -18.39 -2.78 -2.37
C ALA A 25 -19.61 -1.90 -2.64
N ILE A 26 -20.28 -2.00 -3.78
CA ILE A 26 -21.27 -0.99 -4.22
C ILE A 26 -22.45 -1.65 -4.96
N ALA A 27 -23.66 -1.21 -4.61
CA ALA A 27 -24.89 -1.53 -5.32
C ALA A 27 -25.32 -0.35 -6.20
N GLY A 28 -25.67 -0.62 -7.46
CA GLY A 28 -26.01 0.38 -8.48
C GLY A 28 -25.00 0.41 -9.64
N ARG A 29 -25.45 0.81 -10.83
CA ARG A 29 -24.64 0.74 -12.06
C ARG A 29 -23.54 1.82 -12.28
N PRO A 30 -23.52 3.01 -11.64
CA PRO A 30 -22.51 4.03 -11.99
C PRO A 30 -21.15 3.82 -11.31
N THR A 31 -21.05 2.95 -10.30
CA THR A 31 -19.83 2.76 -9.50
C THR A 31 -19.58 1.28 -9.21
N PRO A 32 -18.42 0.71 -9.60
CA PRO A 32 -18.15 -0.72 -9.42
C PRO A 32 -17.73 -1.08 -7.99
N SER A 33 -18.04 -2.31 -7.58
CA SER A 33 -17.40 -2.96 -6.42
C SER A 33 -15.94 -3.28 -6.77
N GLN A 34 -15.00 -2.89 -5.92
CA GLN A 34 -13.55 -3.00 -6.17
C GLN A 34 -12.76 -3.44 -4.94
N ILE A 35 -11.79 -4.32 -5.18
CA ILE A 35 -10.72 -4.63 -4.22
C ILE A 35 -9.54 -3.73 -4.58
N ARG A 36 -8.97 -3.02 -3.61
CA ARG A 36 -7.90 -2.03 -3.80
C ARG A 36 -6.68 -2.33 -2.93
N ASN A 37 -5.49 -2.00 -3.44
CA ASN A 37 -4.24 -2.11 -2.70
C ASN A 37 -4.07 -0.95 -1.69
N PRO A 38 -3.04 -0.96 -0.82
CA PRO A 38 -2.77 0.13 0.13
C PRO A 38 -2.52 1.52 -0.49
N LEU A 39 -2.14 1.59 -1.77
CA LEU A 39 -2.00 2.83 -2.55
C LEU A 39 -3.36 3.36 -3.07
N GLY A 40 -4.44 2.61 -2.87
CA GLY A 40 -5.79 2.91 -3.39
C GLY A 40 -6.04 2.42 -4.82
N GLU A 41 -5.08 1.76 -5.47
CA GLU A 41 -5.19 1.27 -6.85
C GLU A 41 -6.06 0.01 -6.93
N PRO A 42 -6.91 -0.16 -7.98
CA PRO A 42 -7.76 -1.33 -8.12
C PRO A 42 -6.96 -2.61 -8.45
N ILE A 43 -7.13 -3.63 -7.62
CA ILE A 43 -6.66 -5.01 -7.84
C ILE A 43 -7.69 -5.81 -8.66
N ALA A 44 -8.98 -5.63 -8.35
CA ALA A 44 -10.08 -6.25 -9.08
C ALA A 44 -11.33 -5.35 -9.02
N SER A 45 -12.21 -5.52 -10.00
CA SER A 45 -13.46 -4.77 -10.16
C SER A 45 -14.55 -5.72 -10.62
N ASN A 46 -15.79 -5.51 -10.16
CA ASN A 46 -16.96 -6.12 -10.79
C ASN A 46 -17.25 -5.44 -12.14
N THR A 47 -18.20 -5.99 -12.92
CA THR A 47 -18.57 -5.46 -14.25
C THR A 47 -20.07 -5.21 -14.34
N ASN A 48 -20.56 -4.81 -15.52
CA ASN A 48 -22.00 -4.72 -15.77
C ASN A 48 -22.68 -6.10 -15.88
N ASP A 49 -21.89 -7.16 -16.11
CA ASP A 49 -22.36 -8.52 -16.38
C ASP A 49 -22.17 -9.45 -15.17
N PHE A 50 -21.21 -9.14 -14.29
CA PHE A 50 -20.91 -9.88 -13.07
C PHE A 50 -20.91 -8.92 -11.87
N ASP A 51 -21.70 -9.24 -10.84
CA ASP A 51 -21.93 -8.39 -9.68
C ASP A 51 -20.81 -8.46 -8.61
N CYS A 52 -19.92 -9.44 -8.70
CA CYS A 52 -18.83 -9.68 -7.75
C CYS A 52 -17.44 -9.24 -8.26
N ALA A 53 -16.57 -8.84 -7.33
CA ALA A 53 -15.13 -8.68 -7.54
C ALA A 53 -14.39 -9.70 -6.68
N VAL A 54 -13.43 -10.42 -7.25
CA VAL A 54 -12.70 -11.50 -6.58
C VAL A 54 -11.20 -11.38 -6.85
N ALA A 55 -10.38 -11.39 -5.80
CA ALA A 55 -8.92 -11.35 -5.92
C ALA A 55 -8.21 -12.15 -4.82
N LYS A 56 -7.01 -12.64 -5.16
CA LYS A 56 -5.99 -13.08 -4.19
C LYS A 56 -5.07 -11.89 -3.93
N VAL A 57 -5.01 -11.41 -2.69
CA VAL A 57 -4.15 -10.28 -2.29
C VAL A 57 -3.01 -10.75 -1.39
N ASN A 58 -1.83 -10.16 -1.52
CA ASN A 58 -0.69 -10.41 -0.62
C ASN A 58 -0.86 -9.51 0.62
N LEU A 59 -0.95 -10.11 1.81
CA LEU A 59 -1.04 -9.37 3.09
C LEU A 59 0.33 -9.11 3.72
N ASP A 60 1.39 -9.72 3.19
CA ASP A 60 2.78 -9.58 3.62
C ASP A 60 3.39 -8.33 2.93
N CYS A 61 2.79 -7.16 3.18
CA CYS A 61 3.10 -5.89 2.51
C CYS A 61 2.99 -4.66 3.43
N GLU A 62 3.73 -3.60 3.09
CA GLU A 62 3.77 -2.35 3.86
C GLU A 62 3.99 -1.14 2.93
N LEU A 63 3.60 0.06 3.39
CA LEU A 63 3.95 1.34 2.77
C LEU A 63 5.16 1.97 3.45
N VAL A 64 6.14 2.36 2.63
CA VAL A 64 7.30 3.17 3.05
C VAL A 64 7.30 4.50 2.29
N HIS A 65 7.93 5.53 2.85
CA HIS A 65 8.13 6.79 2.12
C HIS A 65 9.39 6.70 1.24
N LEU A 66 9.37 7.25 0.02
CA LEU A 66 10.42 7.06 -0.98
C LEU A 66 11.75 7.77 -0.63
N ASP A 67 11.67 8.93 0.00
CA ASP A 67 12.74 9.93 0.19
C ASP A 67 14.06 9.34 0.74
N GLU A 68 14.18 9.20 2.06
CA GLU A 68 15.38 8.62 2.69
C GLU A 68 15.57 7.13 2.37
N ASN A 69 14.55 6.46 1.85
CA ASN A 69 14.58 5.01 1.57
C ASN A 69 15.05 4.65 0.15
N TRP A 70 15.25 5.58 -0.78
CA TRP A 70 15.64 5.25 -2.17
C TRP A 70 16.85 4.31 -2.26
N GLY A 71 17.90 4.59 -1.48
CA GLY A 71 19.10 3.74 -1.41
C GLY A 71 18.83 2.37 -0.79
N ARG A 72 18.05 2.34 0.32
CA ARG A 72 17.66 1.12 1.04
C ARG A 72 16.79 0.20 0.18
N LEU A 73 15.80 0.75 -0.51
CA LEU A 73 14.94 0.04 -1.47
C LEU A 73 15.74 -0.57 -2.64
N LYS A 74 16.73 0.17 -3.16
CA LYS A 74 17.64 -0.34 -4.19
C LYS A 74 18.50 -1.51 -3.68
N ALA A 75 19.02 -1.42 -2.45
CA ALA A 75 19.77 -2.50 -1.81
C ALA A 75 18.90 -3.74 -1.56
N MET A 76 17.69 -3.54 -1.03
CA MET A 76 16.68 -4.59 -0.84
C MET A 76 16.34 -5.29 -2.15
N LYS A 77 16.10 -4.54 -3.23
CA LYS A 77 15.82 -5.10 -4.55
C LYS A 77 17.00 -5.87 -5.13
N ALA A 78 18.23 -5.42 -4.88
CA ALA A 78 19.45 -6.13 -5.28
C ALA A 78 19.65 -7.45 -4.53
N LYS A 79 19.35 -7.50 -3.22
CA LYS A 79 19.48 -8.73 -2.41
C LYS A 79 18.37 -9.73 -2.70
N TYR A 80 17.11 -9.30 -2.70
CA TYR A 80 15.94 -10.19 -2.75
C TYR A 80 15.41 -10.42 -4.18
N GLY A 81 15.78 -9.58 -5.15
CA GLY A 81 15.45 -9.77 -6.57
C GLY A 81 13.94 -9.85 -6.80
N VAL A 82 13.47 -10.96 -7.36
CA VAL A 82 12.04 -11.21 -7.60
C VAL A 82 11.24 -11.54 -6.33
N ARG A 83 11.90 -11.88 -5.22
CA ARG A 83 11.26 -12.24 -3.94
C ARG A 83 10.78 -11.04 -3.11
N VAL A 84 10.97 -9.83 -3.63
CA VAL A 84 10.37 -8.60 -3.09
C VAL A 84 9.73 -7.81 -4.24
N LYS A 85 8.45 -7.49 -4.10
CA LYS A 85 7.75 -6.57 -5.00
C LYS A 85 7.89 -5.15 -4.45
N ILE A 86 8.14 -4.20 -5.35
CA ILE A 86 8.20 -2.76 -5.06
C ILE A 86 7.30 -2.10 -6.09
N THR A 87 6.39 -1.24 -5.66
CA THR A 87 5.40 -0.57 -6.52
C THR A 87 5.32 0.90 -6.12
N ASP A 88 5.81 1.75 -7.02
CA ASP A 88 5.80 3.21 -6.91
C ASP A 88 4.76 3.77 -7.90
N PRO A 89 3.72 4.48 -7.43
CA PRO A 89 2.72 5.13 -8.30
C PRO A 89 3.24 6.45 -8.90
N GLY A 90 4.46 6.90 -8.55
CA GLY A 90 5.19 7.98 -9.21
C GLY A 90 4.75 9.41 -8.87
N LEU A 91 3.73 9.60 -8.01
CA LEU A 91 3.07 10.90 -7.82
C LEU A 91 3.00 11.43 -6.37
N LEU A 92 3.19 10.59 -5.35
CA LEU A 92 2.83 10.97 -3.96
C LEU A 92 3.90 10.74 -2.89
N GLY A 93 4.92 9.90 -3.14
CA GLY A 93 5.96 9.55 -2.15
C GLY A 93 5.79 8.20 -1.43
N PRO A 94 4.58 7.68 -1.15
CA PRO A 94 4.40 6.29 -0.74
C PRO A 94 4.83 5.29 -1.81
N VAL A 95 5.56 4.26 -1.39
CA VAL A 95 5.87 3.06 -2.18
C VAL A 95 5.37 1.84 -1.43
N LEU A 96 4.63 0.98 -2.13
CA LEU A 96 4.18 -0.30 -1.64
C LEU A 96 5.29 -1.35 -1.83
N ILE A 97 5.71 -1.96 -0.73
CA ILE A 97 6.64 -3.08 -0.73
C ILE A 97 5.91 -4.34 -0.25
N ALA A 98 6.18 -5.49 -0.86
CA ALA A 98 5.57 -6.76 -0.48
C ALA A 98 6.56 -7.91 -0.58
N SER A 99 6.53 -8.81 0.41
CA SER A 99 7.34 -10.02 0.38
C SER A 99 6.67 -11.08 -0.49
N GLU A 100 7.42 -11.54 -1.49
CA GLU A 100 7.13 -12.75 -2.27
C GLU A 100 8.10 -13.87 -1.84
N HIS A 101 8.62 -13.81 -0.60
CA HIS A 101 9.47 -14.83 0.01
C HIS A 101 8.62 -15.78 0.86
N GLU A 102 8.84 -17.09 0.71
CA GLU A 102 8.07 -18.11 1.44
C GLU A 102 8.18 -17.93 2.96
N THR A 103 9.39 -17.68 3.44
CA THR A 103 9.79 -17.70 4.87
C THR A 103 10.26 -16.38 5.48
N ILE A 104 10.34 -15.29 4.71
CA ILE A 104 10.83 -13.98 5.20
C ILE A 104 9.70 -12.97 5.02
N SER A 105 9.24 -12.34 6.09
CA SER A 105 8.17 -11.33 6.01
C SER A 105 8.69 -9.99 5.51
N ILE A 106 7.77 -9.11 5.13
CA ILE A 106 8.10 -7.72 4.80
C ILE A 106 8.68 -6.98 6.01
N ASP A 107 8.20 -7.28 7.23
CA ASP A 107 8.71 -6.70 8.48
C ASP A 107 10.20 -7.02 8.68
N SER A 108 10.61 -8.28 8.46
CA SER A 108 12.03 -8.66 8.56
C SER A 108 12.90 -7.99 7.49
N MET A 109 12.36 -7.69 6.30
CA MET A 109 13.08 -6.91 5.28
C MET A 109 13.17 -5.42 5.66
N ILE A 110 12.12 -4.88 6.29
CA ILE A 110 12.11 -3.50 6.80
C ILE A 110 13.17 -3.33 7.90
N GLU A 111 13.22 -4.25 8.86
CA GLU A 111 14.22 -4.26 9.93
C GLU A 111 15.65 -4.42 9.37
N GLU A 112 15.86 -5.30 8.40
CA GLU A 112 17.20 -5.54 7.83
C GLU A 112 17.78 -4.30 7.12
N PHE A 113 16.94 -3.55 6.38
CA PHE A 113 17.37 -2.38 5.63
C PHE A 113 17.12 -1.04 6.34
N ASP A 114 16.62 -1.07 7.57
CA ASP A 114 16.29 0.14 8.36
C ASP A 114 15.32 1.06 7.59
N LEU A 115 14.29 0.47 6.95
CA LEU A 115 13.34 1.22 6.12
C LEU A 115 12.34 2.00 7.00
N GLU A 116 12.25 3.31 6.79
CA GLU A 116 11.25 4.14 7.47
C GLU A 116 9.84 3.88 6.91
N ARG A 117 8.89 3.46 7.75
CA ARG A 117 7.48 3.27 7.33
C ARG A 117 6.83 4.61 7.03
N LEU A 118 5.77 4.58 6.21
CA LEU A 118 5.05 5.79 5.83
C LEU A 118 4.47 6.53 7.05
N ASP A 119 3.95 5.81 8.04
CA ASP A 119 3.40 6.41 9.26
C ASP A 119 4.46 7.12 10.11
N ASP A 120 5.66 6.54 10.22
CA ASP A 120 6.80 7.13 10.95
C ASP A 120 7.27 8.41 10.25
N TYR A 121 7.43 8.37 8.93
CA TYR A 121 7.75 9.54 8.11
C TYR A 121 6.70 10.64 8.28
N MET A 122 5.42 10.28 8.25
CA MET A 122 4.32 11.24 8.44
C MET A 122 4.28 11.79 9.87
N ALA A 123 4.59 10.99 10.90
CA ALA A 123 4.70 11.44 12.27
C ALA A 123 5.87 12.43 12.45
N ARG A 124 7.05 12.10 11.92
CA ARG A 124 8.24 12.94 11.90
C ARG A 124 7.99 14.27 11.16
N SER A 125 7.32 14.21 10.02
CA SER A 125 6.94 15.38 9.21
C SER A 125 5.95 16.30 9.94
N ARG A 126 4.94 15.74 10.61
CA ARG A 126 4.01 16.50 11.47
C ARG A 126 4.75 17.17 12.64
N ALA A 127 5.61 16.43 13.34
CA ALA A 127 6.41 16.96 14.44
C ALA A 127 7.36 18.09 13.98
N HIS A 128 7.95 17.98 12.79
CA HIS A 128 8.79 19.03 12.19
C HIS A 128 7.99 20.31 11.89
N ARG A 129 6.76 20.18 11.36
CA ARG A 129 5.88 21.31 11.05
C ARG A 129 5.44 22.10 12.28
N LEU A 130 5.24 21.41 13.41
CA LEU A 130 4.80 22.02 14.67
C LEU A 130 5.91 22.75 15.45
N GLN A 131 7.14 22.81 14.93
CA GLN A 131 8.24 23.52 15.58
C GLN A 131 8.02 25.05 15.51
N PRO A 132 8.31 25.80 16.60
CA PRO A 132 8.18 27.26 16.61
C PRO A 132 8.93 27.92 15.44
N GLY A 133 8.26 28.84 14.74
CA GLY A 133 8.82 29.56 13.60
C GLY A 133 8.77 28.82 12.24
N LYS A 134 8.20 27.61 12.16
CA LYS A 134 8.03 26.88 10.89
C LYS A 134 6.59 26.85 10.33
N MET A 135 5.62 27.34 11.10
CA MET A 135 4.29 27.61 10.58
C MET A 135 4.25 29.01 9.96
N ALA A 136 3.65 29.12 8.77
CA ALA A 136 3.24 30.41 8.23
C ALA A 136 2.17 31.06 9.13
N PRO A 137 2.08 32.40 9.17
CA PRO A 137 1.03 33.11 9.91
C PRO A 137 -0.38 32.85 9.35
#